data_AF-A0A8C9KFN3-F1
#
_entry.id   AF-A0A8C9KFN3-F1
#
_cell.length_a   1.000
_cell.length_b   1.000
_cell.length_c   1.000
_cell.angle_alpha   90.00
_cell.angle_beta   90.00
_cell.angle_gamma   90.00
#
_symmetry.space_group_name_H-M   'P 1'
#
loop_
_entity.id
_entity.type
_entity.pdbx_description
1 polymer ?
#
loop_
_entity_poly.entity_id
_entity_poly.type
_entity_poly.pdbx_seq_one_letter_code
_entity_poly.pdbx_strand_id
1 'polypeptide(L)' 'FPVPWLPQEEEDLPYEEEIMRNQFSVKCWLRYIEFKQGAPKPRLNQLYERALKLLPCRWEQSQPPSGL' A
#
# COMPACT_ATOMS: atom_id res chain seq x y z
N PHE A 1 7.73 14.51 3.39
CA PHE A 1 9.06 14.12 2.88
C PHE A 1 8.87 13.25 1.66
N PRO A 2 9.11 13.69 0.42
CA PRO A 2 8.91 12.80 -0.71
C PRO A 2 10.20 12.01 -0.95
N VAL A 3 10.12 10.69 -0.90
CA VAL A 3 11.07 9.83 -1.62
C VAL A 3 10.23 9.18 -2.72
N PRO A 4 10.10 9.85 -3.88
CA PRO A 4 9.03 9.56 -4.82
C PRO A 4 9.06 8.12 -5.32
N TRP A 5 10.23 7.52 -5.56
CA TRP A 5 10.34 6.18 -6.12
C TRP A 5 11.71 5.63 -5.76
N LEU A 6 11.83 4.90 -4.64
CA LEU A 6 12.95 3.97 -4.52
C LEU A 6 12.84 2.98 -5.70
N PRO A 7 13.95 2.61 -6.38
CA PRO A 7 13.89 1.77 -7.58
C PRO A 7 12.97 0.59 -7.36
N GLN A 8 11.91 0.47 -8.17
CA GLN A 8 11.13 -0.76 -8.22
C GLN A 8 12.00 -1.78 -8.94
N GLU A 9 12.32 -2.86 -8.24
CA GLU A 9 13.08 -3.97 -8.81
C GLU A 9 12.14 -4.71 -9.78
N GLU A 10 12.67 -5.38 -10.81
CA GLU A 10 11.83 -6.19 -11.71
C GLU A 10 11.02 -7.26 -10.96
N GLU A 11 11.52 -7.69 -9.80
CA GLU A 11 10.86 -8.64 -8.92
C GLU A 11 9.60 -8.06 -8.23
N ASP A 12 9.47 -6.73 -8.16
CA ASP A 12 8.33 -6.03 -7.56
C ASP A 12 7.13 -5.92 -8.52
N LEU A 13 7.37 -5.99 -9.84
CA LEU A 13 6.35 -5.86 -10.89
C LEU A 13 5.08 -6.68 -10.66
N PRO A 14 5.15 -8.01 -10.40
CA PRO A 14 3.94 -8.81 -10.24
C PRO A 14 3.05 -8.34 -9.06
N TYR A 15 3.67 -7.86 -7.98
CA TYR A 15 2.94 -7.36 -6.81
C TYR A 15 2.34 -5.98 -7.06
N GLU A 16 3.09 -5.12 -7.76
CA GLU A 16 2.63 -3.78 -8.11
C GLU A 16 1.47 -3.84 -9.11
N GLU A 17 1.53 -4.72 -10.11
CA GLU A 17 0.40 -4.97 -11.00
C GLU A 17 -0.83 -5.48 -10.23
N GLU A 18 -0.65 -6.39 -9.27
CA GLU A 18 -1.75 -6.90 -8.46
C GLU A 18 -2.38 -5.78 -7.60
N ILE A 19 -1.56 -4.91 -7.02
CA ILE A 19 -2.03 -3.74 -6.26
C ILE A 19 -2.71 -2.71 -7.17
N MET A 20 -2.20 -2.45 -8.39
CA MET A 20 -2.86 -1.54 -9.33
C MET A 20 -4.24 -2.06 -9.75
N ARG A 21 -4.39 -3.38 -9.89
CA ARG A 21 -5.68 -4.02 -10.20
C ARG A 21 -6.63 -4.03 -9.00
N ASN A 22 -6.11 -4.18 -7.78
CA ASN A 22 -6.92 -4.30 -6.56
C ASN A 22 -6.28 -3.62 -5.33
N GLN A 23 -6.19 -2.30 -5.39
CA GLN A 23 -5.54 -1.48 -4.34
C GLN A 23 -6.26 -1.52 -2.99
N PHE A 24 -7.51 -1.97 -2.95
CA PHE A 24 -8.30 -2.06 -1.72
C PHE A 24 -8.20 -3.42 -1.03
N SER A 25 -7.52 -4.39 -1.65
CA SER A 25 -7.36 -5.73 -1.09
C SER A 25 -6.17 -5.82 -0.16
N VAL A 26 -6.46 -5.92 1.14
CA VAL A 26 -5.45 -6.15 2.19
C VAL A 26 -4.57 -7.36 1.87
N LYS A 27 -5.14 -8.41 1.28
CA LYS A 27 -4.40 -9.63 0.92
C LYS A 27 -3.29 -9.38 -0.13
N CYS A 28 -3.51 -8.46 -1.06
CA CYS A 28 -2.50 -8.11 -2.08
C CYS A 28 -1.35 -7.34 -1.45
N TRP A 29 -1.67 -6.36 -0.58
CA TRP A 29 -0.67 -5.61 0.19
C TRP A 29 0.16 -6.51 1.10
N LEU A 30 -0.47 -7.43 1.84
CA LEU A 30 0.25 -8.34 2.73
C LEU A 30 1.23 -9.25 1.98
N ARG A 31 0.83 -9.81 0.83
CA ARG A 31 1.74 -10.61 0.00
C ARG A 31 2.96 -9.82 -0.45
N TYR A 32 2.78 -8.56 -0.84
CA TYR A 32 3.92 -7.72 -1.25
C TYR A 32 4.85 -7.40 -0.07
N ILE A 33 4.27 -7.09 1.09
CA ILE A 33 5.03 -6.81 2.31
C ILE A 33 5.80 -8.05 2.79
N GLU A 34 5.17 -9.23 2.74
CA GLU A 34 5.81 -10.53 3.03
C GLU A 34 7.01 -10.77 2.11
N PHE A 35 6.83 -10.55 0.80
CA PHE A 35 7.91 -10.64 -0.18
C PHE A 35 9.08 -9.69 0.15
N LYS A 36 8.79 -8.46 0.61
CA LYS A 36 9.83 -7.49 0.98
C LYS A 36 10.32 -7.58 2.43
N GLN A 37 9.98 -8.62 3.21
CA GLN A 37 10.41 -8.69 4.63
C GLN A 37 11.95 -8.68 4.82
N GLY A 38 12.71 -9.12 3.82
CA GLY A 38 14.18 -9.04 3.83
C GLY A 38 14.75 -7.65 3.46
N ALA A 39 13.92 -6.73 2.98
CA ALA A 39 14.35 -5.41 2.55
C ALA A 39 14.63 -4.48 3.76
N PRO A 40 15.41 -3.40 3.56
CA PRO A 40 15.61 -2.39 4.59
C PRO A 40 14.28 -1.84 5.13
N LYS A 41 14.21 -1.64 6.45
CA LYS A 41 13.02 -1.09 7.14
C LYS A 41 12.39 0.13 6.45
N PRO A 42 13.16 1.09 5.90
CA PRO A 42 12.56 2.22 5.17
C PRO A 42 11.67 1.80 4.00
N ARG A 43 12.00 0.72 3.27
CA ARG A 43 11.20 0.26 2.13
C ARG A 43 9.93 -0.46 2.59
N LEU A 44 10.01 -1.25 3.66
CA LEU A 44 8.83 -1.84 4.29
C LEU A 44 7.85 -0.78 4.82
N ASN A 45 8.38 0.23 5.52
CA ASN A 45 7.56 1.32 6.05
C ASN A 45 6.77 2.03 4.95
N GLN A 46 7.38 2.25 3.77
CA GLN A 46 6.68 2.86 2.63
C GLN A 46 5.54 2.00 2.10
N LEU A 47 5.69 0.67 2.06
CA LEU A 47 4.62 -0.23 1.64
C LEU A 47 3.45 -0.19 2.62
N TYR A 48 3.74 -0.21 3.93
CA TYR A 48 2.71 -0.04 4.95
C TYR A 48 2.00 1.32 4.83
N GLU A 49 2.74 2.41 4.64
CA GLU A 49 2.16 3.75 4.47
C GLU A 49 1.27 3.85 3.21
N ARG A 50 1.69 3.26 2.08
CA ARG A 50 0.87 3.20 0.85
C ARG A 50 -0.41 2.41 1.09
N ALA A 51 -0.30 1.24 1.71
CA ALA A 51 -1.46 0.42 2.05
C ALA A 51 -2.46 1.21 2.91
N LEU A 52 -2.00 1.87 3.97
CA LEU A 52 -2.86 2.64 4.87
C LEU A 52 -3.57 3.82 4.19
N LYS A 53 -2.93 4.46 3.19
CA LYS A 53 -3.54 5.56 2.44
C LYS A 53 -4.60 5.11 1.43
N LEU A 54 -4.46 3.90 0.89
CA LEU A 54 -5.32 3.40 -0.18
C LEU A 54 -6.42 2.48 0.34
N LEU A 55 -6.17 1.73 1.40
CA LEU A 55 -7.18 0.87 2.01
C LEU A 55 -8.30 1.73 2.58
N PRO A 56 -9.58 1.38 2.33
CA PRO A 56 -10.69 2.11 2.91
C PRO A 56 -10.59 2.01 4.42
N CYS A 57 -10.25 3.14 5.04
CA CYS A 57 -10.25 3.26 6.47
C CYS A 57 -11.71 3.24 6.93
N ARG A 58 -12.12 2.14 7.58
CA ARG A 58 -13.52 1.87 7.98
C ARG A 58 -14.17 3.01 8.79
N TRP A 59 -13.38 3.91 9.38
CA TRP A 59 -13.85 5.06 10.15
C TRP A 59 -14.45 6.19 9.30
N GLU A 60 -14.09 6.28 8.01
CA GLU A 60 -14.57 7.33 7.11
C GLU A 60 -15.94 6.97 6.50
N GLN A 61 -16.25 5.68 6.34
CA GLN A 61 -17.56 5.20 5.87
C GLN A 61 -18.69 5.37 6.90
N SER A 62 -18.34 5.64 8.16
CA SER A 62 -19.29 5.90 9.24
C SER A 62 -19.51 7.38 9.55
N GLN A 63 -18.81 8.29 8.85
CA GLN A 63 -19.11 9.72 8.95
C GLN A 63 -20.34 10.02 8.08
N PRO A 64 -21.42 10.60 8.63
CA PRO A 64 -22.43 11.19 7.78
C PRO A 64 -21.76 12.24 6.89
N PRO A 65 -22.19 12.44 5.63
CA PRO A 65 -21.64 13.50 4.80
C PRO A 65 -21.78 14.81 5.58
N SER A 66 -20.65 15.42 5.96
CA SER A 66 -20.62 16.73 6.58
C SER A 66 -20.98 17.76 5.51
N GLY A 67 -22.28 17.89 5.27
CA GLY A 67 -22.89 18.83 4.35
C GLY A 67 -24.31 19.15 4.85
N LEU A 68 -24.48 20.41 5.26
CA LEU A 68 -25.74 21.08 5.56
C LEU A 68 -26.69 21.06 4.35
#